data_AF-A0A7S2G6J0-F1
#
_entry.id   AF-A0A7S2G6J0-F1
#
_cell.length_a   1.000
_cell.length_b   1.000
_cell.length_c   1.000
_cell.angle_alpha   90.00
_cell.angle_beta   90.00
_cell.angle_gamma   90.00
#
_symmetry.space_group_name_H-M   'P 1'
#
loop_
_entity.id
_entity.type
_entity.pdbx_description
1 polymer ?
#
loop_
_entity_poly.entity_id
_entity_poly.type
_entity_poly.pdbx_seq_one_letter_code
_entity_poly.pdbx_strand_id
1 'polypeptide(L)'
;KEQLNDLDLLGIRVSELWLRPPANTEARVIPQDVSGLNLQEEYVTVRCQCEQRYTNTNTFQLESFEVRVMSFWGNTAGALRASLGHYLPSDAQVLELLDDDQMLALDDEDSLPERVTVTEFRGRMPFYMKFSRDQALFFLIQVLDFMKKPGLDARLNKLMEESSNFRAYNAHVTKLLISEVYPLVAETLGLPTEGTISSEFFGQALERVASLDRLVNEIELTVTLGLKTWLAARSCLDAGNRLRHLEGEPPREVPEYPFLSWSPDHFLAFCDQKCNLAKAIAEAHKGPPRLQSEQPTLV
;
A
#
# COMPACT_ATOMS: atom_id res chain seq x y z
N LYS A 1 -42.45 -24.98 3.88
CA LYS A 1 -41.35 -25.42 4.77
C LYS A 1 -40.07 -25.27 3.97
N GLU A 2 -39.55 -24.05 3.91
CA GLU A 2 -38.30 -23.75 3.20
C GLU A 2 -37.13 -24.01 4.14
N GLN A 3 -36.14 -24.72 3.63
CA GLN A 3 -34.87 -24.98 4.30
C GLN A 3 -34.06 -23.67 4.30
N LEU A 4 -33.69 -23.19 5.48
CA LEU A 4 -32.64 -22.18 5.62
C LEU A 4 -31.30 -22.81 5.20
N ASN A 5 -30.51 -22.04 4.44
CA ASN A 5 -29.15 -22.39 4.08
C ASN A 5 -28.24 -22.29 5.32
N ASP A 6 -27.35 -23.28 5.49
CA ASP A 6 -26.33 -23.41 6.55
C ASP A 6 -25.22 -22.33 6.51
N LEU A 7 -25.45 -21.15 5.92
CA LEU A 7 -24.47 -20.06 5.83
C LEU A 7 -24.74 -18.89 6.79
N ASP A 8 -25.82 -18.95 7.59
CA ASP A 8 -26.18 -17.91 8.57
C ASP A 8 -25.67 -18.19 10.00
N LEU A 9 -24.60 -18.99 10.14
CA LEU A 9 -23.99 -19.28 11.44
C LEU A 9 -22.50 -18.91 11.47
N LEU A 10 -22.22 -17.63 11.66
CA LEU A 10 -21.00 -17.20 12.34
C LEU A 10 -21.36 -16.18 13.43
N GLY A 11 -21.76 -16.73 14.57
CA GLY A 11 -21.71 -16.02 15.84
C GLY A 11 -20.27 -15.97 16.32
N ILE A 12 -19.65 -14.79 16.31
CA ILE A 12 -18.47 -14.50 17.13
C ILE A 12 -18.68 -13.12 17.75
N ARG A 13 -19.07 -13.11 19.03
CA ARG A 13 -18.91 -11.95 19.92
C ARG A 13 -17.52 -12.06 20.55
N VAL A 14 -16.63 -11.13 20.25
CA VAL A 14 -15.39 -10.94 21.00
C VAL A 14 -15.54 -9.61 21.74
N SER A 15 -15.51 -9.66 23.06
CA SER A 15 -15.73 -8.51 23.94
C SER A 15 -14.47 -8.14 24.74
N GLU A 16 -13.28 -8.34 24.15
CA GLU A 16 -11.95 -7.78 24.52
C GLU A 16 -10.87 -8.85 24.29
N LEU A 17 -9.87 -8.50 23.48
CA LEU A 17 -8.63 -9.26 23.33
C LEU A 17 -7.47 -8.30 23.64
N TRP A 18 -6.79 -8.54 24.76
CA TRP A 18 -5.57 -7.82 25.11
C TRP A 18 -4.38 -8.68 24.70
N LEU A 19 -3.68 -8.31 23.62
CA LEU A 19 -2.42 -8.94 23.24
C LEU A 19 -1.24 -8.10 23.76
N ARG A 20 -0.49 -8.70 24.69
CA ARG A 20 0.78 -8.18 25.17
C ARG A 20 1.84 -8.48 24.11
N PRO A 21 2.62 -7.50 23.62
CA PRO A 21 3.70 -7.77 22.69
C PRO A 21 4.72 -8.73 23.34
N PRO A 22 5.25 -9.73 22.63
CA PRO A 22 6.31 -10.58 23.16
C PRO A 22 7.55 -9.74 23.47
N ALA A 23 8.15 -9.97 24.64
CA ALA A 23 9.28 -9.20 25.17
C ALA A 23 10.62 -9.38 24.41
N ASN A 24 10.60 -10.00 23.23
CA ASN A 24 11.77 -10.37 22.44
C ASN A 24 11.54 -10.13 20.93
N THR A 25 10.94 -9.01 20.56
CA THR A 25 11.10 -8.52 19.19
C THR A 25 12.51 -7.96 19.10
N GLU A 26 13.48 -8.78 18.67
CA GLU A 26 14.77 -8.27 18.21
C GLU A 26 14.48 -7.12 17.26
N ALA A 27 15.02 -5.94 17.56
CA ALA A 27 14.81 -4.75 16.76
C ALA A 27 15.21 -5.07 15.32
N ARG A 28 14.20 -5.30 14.46
CA ARG A 28 14.41 -5.53 13.04
C ARG A 28 15.15 -4.32 12.51
N VAL A 29 16.32 -4.56 11.94
CA VAL A 29 17.14 -3.51 11.34
C VAL A 29 16.34 -2.94 10.18
N ILE A 30 15.72 -1.77 10.42
CA ILE A 30 15.11 -0.97 9.37
C ILE A 30 16.25 -0.65 8.39
N PRO A 31 16.12 -0.96 7.09
CA PRO A 31 17.15 -0.67 6.11
C PRO A 31 17.64 0.78 6.26
N GLN A 32 18.96 1.02 6.27
CA GLN A 32 19.52 2.37 6.46
C GLN A 32 18.99 3.38 5.44
N ASP A 33 18.49 2.91 4.29
CA ASP A 33 18.06 3.75 3.18
C ASP A 33 16.69 4.40 3.33
N VAL A 34 15.95 4.11 4.41
CA VAL A 34 14.64 4.76 4.71
C VAL A 34 14.71 5.78 5.84
N SER A 35 15.91 6.09 6.33
CA SER A 35 16.16 7.00 7.47
C SER A 35 15.71 8.46 7.27
N GLY A 36 15.21 8.83 6.08
CA GLY A 36 14.67 10.17 5.79
C GLY A 36 13.17 10.22 5.43
N LEU A 37 12.46 9.08 5.48
CA LEU A 37 11.03 9.02 5.18
C LEU A 37 10.23 9.32 6.45
N ASN A 38 9.23 10.20 6.34
CA ASN A 38 8.29 10.39 7.43
C ASN A 38 7.21 9.29 7.38
N LEU A 39 7.40 8.22 8.15
CA LEU A 39 6.49 7.08 8.20
C LEU A 39 5.47 7.17 9.33
N GLN A 40 5.70 8.04 10.31
CA GLN A 40 4.85 8.22 11.49
C GLN A 40 3.76 9.23 11.16
N GLU A 41 2.50 8.80 11.27
CA GLU A 41 1.34 9.65 11.05
C GLU A 41 0.31 9.44 12.17
N GLU A 42 -0.48 10.48 12.41
CA GLU A 42 -1.52 10.47 13.43
C GLU A 42 -2.79 9.78 12.92
N TYR A 43 -3.44 9.05 13.83
CA TYR A 43 -4.66 8.30 13.54
C TYR A 43 -5.86 9.01 14.17
N VAL A 44 -6.99 9.00 13.48
CA VAL A 44 -8.28 9.42 14.03
C VAL A 44 -9.22 8.22 14.04
N THR A 45 -9.86 7.96 15.18
CA THR A 45 -10.84 6.87 15.28
C THR A 45 -12.22 7.42 14.95
N VAL A 46 -12.84 6.92 13.88
CA VAL A 46 -14.13 7.41 13.41
C VAL A 46 -15.21 6.40 13.80
N ARG A 47 -16.16 6.82 14.63
CA ARG A 47 -17.30 5.97 14.95
C ARG A 47 -18.35 6.17 13.87
N CYS A 48 -18.45 5.24 12.94
CA CYS A 48 -19.51 5.29 11.94
C CYS A 48 -20.84 4.82 12.54
N GLN A 49 -21.89 5.62 12.37
CA GLN A 49 -23.26 5.18 12.64
C GLN A 49 -24.01 5.26 11.31
N CYS A 50 -24.20 4.12 10.67
CA CYS A 50 -24.90 4.09 9.39
C CYS A 50 -26.30 3.53 9.60
N GLU A 51 -27.30 4.27 9.15
CA GLU A 51 -28.63 3.70 8.93
C GLU A 51 -28.60 2.89 7.63
N GLN A 52 -28.14 1.64 7.73
CA GLN A 52 -28.08 0.77 6.55
C GLN A 52 -29.48 0.28 6.20
N ARG A 53 -30.01 0.77 5.08
CA ARG A 53 -31.26 0.28 4.51
C ARG A 53 -31.00 -1.07 3.82
N TYR A 54 -31.41 -2.17 4.46
CA TYR A 54 -31.41 -3.47 3.79
C TYR A 54 -32.47 -3.47 2.69
N THR A 55 -32.07 -3.75 1.45
CA THR A 55 -32.93 -3.67 0.26
C THR A 55 -34.03 -4.74 0.23
N ASN A 56 -33.97 -5.78 1.07
CA ASN A 56 -34.89 -6.92 1.01
C ASN A 56 -36.01 -6.91 2.05
N THR A 57 -35.89 -6.13 3.12
CA THR A 57 -36.92 -6.00 4.15
C THR A 57 -37.07 -4.52 4.42
N ASN A 58 -38.29 -3.97 4.37
CA ASN A 58 -38.56 -2.55 4.69
C ASN A 58 -38.26 -2.18 6.16
N THR A 59 -37.33 -2.88 6.81
CA THR A 59 -36.84 -2.68 8.16
C THR A 59 -35.52 -1.92 8.08
N PHE A 60 -35.51 -0.74 8.68
CA PHE A 60 -34.28 0.01 8.94
C PHE A 60 -33.64 -0.60 10.20
N GLN A 61 -32.39 -1.03 10.10
CA GLN A 61 -31.57 -1.34 11.26
C GLN A 61 -30.45 -0.31 11.32
N LEU A 62 -30.34 0.37 12.45
CA LEU A 62 -29.21 1.22 12.75
C LEU A 62 -28.04 0.30 13.12
N GLU A 63 -27.03 0.24 12.25
CA GLU A 63 -25.77 -0.44 12.57
C GLU A 63 -24.74 0.62 12.97
N SER A 64 -24.26 0.52 14.20
CA SER A 64 -23.12 1.30 14.68
C SER A 64 -21.88 0.42 14.63
N PHE A 65 -20.86 0.87 13.91
CA PHE A 65 -19.57 0.21 13.86
C PHE A 65 -18.45 1.25 13.88
N GLU A 66 -17.31 0.87 14.44
CA GLU A 66 -16.16 1.77 14.50
C GLU A 66 -15.18 1.43 13.38
N VAL A 67 -14.73 2.45 12.67
CA VAL A 67 -13.66 2.33 11.69
C VAL A 67 -12.53 3.27 12.07
N ARG A 68 -11.30 2.82 11.92
CA ARG A 68 -10.15 3.71 12.11
C ARG A 68 -9.75 4.29 10.77
N VAL A 69 -9.54 5.61 10.74
CA VAL A 69 -9.16 6.34 9.54
C VAL A 69 -7.86 7.08 9.79
N MET A 70 -6.88 6.86 8.91
CA MET A 70 -5.66 7.67 8.90
C MET A 70 -5.89 8.92 8.04
N SER A 71 -5.64 10.11 8.60
CA SER A 71 -5.81 11.39 7.91
C SER A 71 -4.45 12.02 7.58
N PHE A 72 -4.23 12.33 6.30
CA PHE A 72 -2.94 12.80 5.78
C PHE A 72 -2.81 14.33 5.77
N TRP A 73 -3.92 15.06 5.89
CA TRP A 73 -3.99 16.50 5.59
C TRP A 73 -4.38 17.35 6.78
N GLY A 74 -3.96 16.88 7.96
CA GLY A 74 -4.37 17.46 9.22
C GLY A 74 -5.64 16.79 9.75
N ASN A 75 -6.03 17.28 10.91
CA ASN A 75 -7.13 16.73 11.68
C ASN A 75 -8.41 17.54 11.38
N THR A 76 -8.88 17.58 10.12
CA THR A 76 -10.09 18.33 9.73
C THR A 76 -11.13 17.45 9.04
N ALA A 77 -12.42 17.82 9.12
CA ALA A 77 -13.49 17.01 8.56
C ALA A 77 -13.38 16.85 7.03
N GLY A 78 -12.87 17.87 6.33
CA GLY A 78 -12.58 17.79 4.90
C GLY A 78 -11.48 16.78 4.57
N ALA A 79 -10.44 16.69 5.39
CA ALA A 79 -9.38 15.69 5.24
C ALA A 79 -9.93 14.26 5.44
N LEU A 80 -10.81 14.07 6.42
CA LEU A 80 -11.51 12.79 6.62
C LEU A 80 -12.39 12.42 5.42
N ARG A 81 -13.20 13.35 4.91
CA ARG A 81 -14.01 13.15 3.69
C ARG A 81 -13.13 12.76 2.51
N ALA A 82 -11.99 13.43 2.34
CA ALA A 82 -11.04 13.11 1.29
C ALA A 82 -10.35 11.73 1.47
N SER A 83 -10.07 11.32 2.71
CA SER A 83 -9.53 10.00 3.03
C SER A 83 -10.54 8.90 2.71
N LEU A 84 -11.79 9.06 3.14
CA LEU A 84 -12.86 8.09 2.91
C LEU A 84 -13.36 8.08 1.45
N GLY A 85 -13.27 9.21 0.75
CA GLY A 85 -13.63 9.31 -0.66
C GLY A 85 -15.03 8.77 -0.95
N HIS A 86 -15.14 7.79 -1.82
CA HIS A 86 -16.43 7.21 -2.21
C HIS A 86 -17.14 6.40 -1.10
N TYR A 87 -16.45 6.08 -0.01
CA TYR A 87 -17.07 5.44 1.16
C TYR A 87 -17.88 6.41 2.01
N LEU A 88 -17.63 7.71 1.89
CA LEU A 88 -18.39 8.76 2.55
C LEU A 88 -19.07 9.62 1.47
N PRO A 89 -20.35 9.37 1.17
CA PRO A 89 -21.10 10.10 0.14
C PRO A 89 -21.03 11.61 0.34
N SER A 90 -21.12 12.39 -0.75
CA SER A 90 -21.00 13.85 -0.70
C SER A 90 -22.09 14.54 0.13
N ASP A 91 -23.22 13.88 0.31
CA ASP A 91 -24.36 14.31 1.14
C ASP A 91 -24.26 13.83 2.59
N ALA A 92 -23.28 12.99 2.93
CA ALA A 92 -23.05 12.54 4.30
C ALA A 92 -22.45 13.67 5.15
N GLN A 93 -23.02 13.86 6.34
CA GLN A 93 -22.53 14.82 7.32
C GLN A 93 -21.56 14.14 8.28
N VAL A 94 -20.52 14.86 8.68
CA VAL A 94 -19.63 14.48 9.78
C VAL A 94 -20.11 15.25 11.00
N LEU A 95 -20.39 14.55 12.08
CA LEU A 95 -21.03 15.06 13.28
C LEU A 95 -20.08 14.88 14.47
N GLU A 96 -19.94 15.93 15.28
CA GLU A 96 -19.34 15.87 16.61
C GLU A 96 -20.42 15.70 17.66
N LEU A 97 -20.18 14.82 18.63
CA LEU A 97 -21.01 14.67 19.81
C LEU A 97 -20.58 15.71 20.86
N LEU A 98 -21.44 16.69 21.11
CA LEU A 98 -21.29 17.66 22.19
C LEU A 98 -21.85 17.09 23.50
N ASP A 99 -21.73 17.89 24.58
CA ASP A 99 -22.40 17.60 25.84
C ASP A 99 -23.92 17.44 25.65
N ASP A 100 -24.56 16.65 26.52
CA ASP A 100 -26.01 16.38 26.51
C ASP A 100 -26.56 15.69 25.23
N ASP A 101 -25.77 14.81 24.60
CA ASP A 101 -26.15 14.05 23.39
C ASP A 101 -26.52 14.92 22.16
N GLN A 102 -26.09 16.19 22.15
CA GLN A 102 -26.30 17.06 20.98
C GLN A 102 -25.26 16.76 19.89
N MET A 103 -25.72 16.60 18.65
CA MET A 103 -24.85 16.40 17.49
C MET A 103 -24.67 17.71 16.72
N LEU A 104 -23.42 18.14 16.51
CA LEU A 104 -23.07 19.31 15.70
C LEU A 104 -22.44 18.86 14.38
N ALA A 105 -22.96 19.36 13.25
CA ALA A 105 -22.36 19.08 11.95
C ALA A 105 -21.09 19.91 11.74
N LEU A 106 -20.01 19.23 11.35
CA LEU A 106 -18.70 19.82 11.08
C LEU A 106 -18.55 20.19 9.59
N ASP A 107 -18.10 21.42 9.36
CA ASP A 107 -17.64 21.94 8.08
C ASP A 107 -16.24 21.40 7.72
N ASP A 108 -15.85 21.47 6.45
CA ASP A 108 -14.59 20.87 5.97
C ASP A 108 -13.33 21.42 6.67
N GLU A 109 -13.38 22.68 7.12
CA GLU A 109 -12.29 23.38 7.80
C GLU A 109 -12.26 23.12 9.32
N ASP A 110 -13.34 22.56 9.88
CA ASP A 110 -13.41 22.29 11.31
C ASP A 110 -12.45 21.18 11.70
N SER A 111 -11.85 21.35 12.89
CA SER A 111 -10.98 20.33 13.46
C SER A 111 -11.79 19.11 13.89
N LEU A 112 -11.29 17.92 13.61
CA LEU A 112 -11.92 16.67 14.00
C LEU A 112 -11.63 16.37 15.47
N PRO A 113 -12.66 16.08 16.29
CA PRO A 113 -12.44 15.48 17.60
C PRO A 113 -11.93 14.04 17.47
N GLU A 114 -11.52 13.46 18.61
CA GLU A 114 -11.04 12.06 18.65
C GLU A 114 -12.08 11.06 18.12
N ARG A 115 -13.37 11.39 18.24
CA ARG A 115 -14.49 10.58 17.79
C ARG A 115 -15.51 11.45 17.07
N VAL A 116 -15.84 11.08 15.84
CA VAL A 116 -16.95 11.66 15.07
C VAL A 116 -17.94 10.59 14.65
N THR A 117 -19.18 11.01 14.41
CA THR A 117 -20.25 10.24 13.80
C THR A 117 -20.45 10.69 12.36
N VAL A 118 -20.79 9.77 11.45
CA VAL A 118 -21.16 10.12 10.07
C VAL A 118 -22.57 9.66 9.79
N THR A 119 -23.35 10.42 9.02
CA THR A 119 -24.77 10.09 8.76
C THR A 119 -24.97 8.96 7.76
N GLU A 120 -24.03 8.78 6.82
CA GLU A 120 -24.03 7.68 5.86
C GLU A 120 -22.61 7.15 5.67
N PHE A 121 -22.46 5.84 5.53
CA PHE A 121 -21.20 5.21 5.21
C PHE A 121 -21.42 3.99 4.31
N ARG A 122 -20.67 3.92 3.21
CA ARG A 122 -20.75 2.83 2.22
C ARG A 122 -19.59 1.84 2.30
N GLY A 123 -18.67 2.08 3.22
CA GLY A 123 -17.54 1.19 3.46
C GLY A 123 -17.93 -0.08 4.22
N ARG A 124 -17.12 -1.12 4.05
CA ARG A 124 -17.25 -2.44 4.70
C ARG A 124 -16.00 -2.87 5.47
N MET A 125 -14.90 -2.13 5.33
CA MET A 125 -13.63 -2.47 5.96
C MET A 125 -13.59 -1.90 7.38
N PRO A 126 -12.95 -2.59 8.33
CA PRO A 126 -12.76 -2.07 9.67
C PRO A 126 -11.71 -0.94 9.73
N PHE A 127 -10.89 -0.81 8.69
CA PHE A 127 -9.76 0.11 8.65
C PHE A 127 -9.64 0.75 7.27
N TYR A 128 -9.52 2.08 7.24
CA TYR A 128 -9.35 2.86 6.02
C TYR A 128 -8.11 3.72 6.14
N MET A 129 -7.22 3.60 5.17
CA MET A 129 -6.11 4.54 5.04
C MET A 129 -5.82 4.76 3.57
N LYS A 130 -5.19 5.89 3.29
CA LYS A 130 -4.40 6.06 2.08
C LYS A 130 -2.94 5.93 2.48
N PHE A 131 -2.01 5.78 1.56
CA PHE A 131 -0.61 5.97 1.90
C PHE A 131 -0.23 7.41 1.57
N SER A 132 0.52 8.04 2.46
CA SER A 132 1.28 9.21 2.05
C SER A 132 2.33 8.80 1.01
N ARG A 133 2.91 9.81 0.36
CA ARG A 133 3.96 9.58 -0.64
C ARG A 133 5.14 8.81 -0.04
N ASP A 134 5.54 9.14 1.18
CA ASP A 134 6.67 8.51 1.87
C ASP A 134 6.35 7.07 2.27
N GLN A 135 5.14 6.80 2.77
CA GLN A 135 4.67 5.44 3.08
C GLN A 135 4.56 4.57 1.81
N ALA A 136 4.07 5.11 0.71
CA ALA A 136 4.00 4.39 -0.55
C ALA A 136 5.39 4.12 -1.13
N LEU A 137 6.29 5.09 -1.07
CA LEU A 137 7.69 4.90 -1.46
C LEU A 137 8.35 3.83 -0.60
N PHE A 138 8.13 3.86 0.72
CA PHE A 138 8.59 2.84 1.64
C PHE A 138 8.07 1.44 1.24
N PHE A 139 6.77 1.31 1.01
CA PHE A 139 6.17 0.05 0.53
C PHE A 139 6.84 -0.45 -0.75
N LEU A 140 7.06 0.43 -1.74
CA LEU A 140 7.73 0.07 -3.00
C LEU A 140 9.19 -0.34 -2.79
N ILE A 141 9.93 0.33 -1.91
CA ILE A 141 11.29 -0.06 -1.54
C ILE A 141 11.28 -1.47 -0.91
N GLN A 142 10.34 -1.76 -0.01
CA GLN A 142 10.23 -3.10 0.60
C GLN A 142 9.90 -4.18 -0.45
N VAL A 143 9.06 -3.86 -1.43
CA VAL A 143 8.81 -4.77 -2.57
C VAL A 143 10.09 -4.97 -3.38
N LEU A 144 10.83 -3.90 -3.72
CA LEU A 144 12.08 -4.00 -4.48
C LEU A 144 13.16 -4.81 -3.74
N ASP A 145 13.33 -4.57 -2.45
CA ASP A 145 14.28 -5.31 -1.62
C ASP A 145 13.89 -6.79 -1.53
N PHE A 146 12.59 -7.09 -1.45
CA PHE A 146 12.10 -8.46 -1.57
C PHE A 146 12.46 -9.06 -2.93
N MET A 147 12.24 -8.32 -4.03
CA MET A 147 12.55 -8.77 -5.40
C MET A 147 14.05 -9.06 -5.61
N LYS A 148 14.93 -8.41 -4.85
CA LYS A 148 16.39 -8.63 -4.88
C LYS A 148 16.87 -9.85 -4.06
N LYS A 149 15.98 -10.54 -3.31
CA LYS A 149 16.39 -11.66 -2.46
C LYS A 149 16.94 -12.83 -3.30
N PRO A 150 18.10 -13.41 -2.95
CA PRO A 150 18.64 -14.57 -3.65
C PRO A 150 17.66 -15.73 -3.72
N GLY A 151 17.56 -16.38 -4.89
CA GLY A 151 16.67 -17.52 -5.12
C GLY A 151 15.20 -17.15 -5.38
N LEU A 152 14.81 -15.88 -5.27
CA LEU A 152 13.46 -15.44 -5.61
C LEU A 152 13.18 -15.62 -7.11
N ASP A 153 14.15 -15.37 -7.99
CA ASP A 153 13.99 -15.61 -9.44
C ASP A 153 13.57 -17.06 -9.75
N ALA A 154 14.17 -18.03 -9.05
CA ALA A 154 13.80 -19.43 -9.20
C ALA A 154 12.38 -19.71 -8.71
N ARG A 155 11.97 -19.10 -7.59
CA ARG A 155 10.58 -19.19 -7.10
C ARG A 155 9.60 -18.56 -8.10
N LEU A 156 9.92 -17.39 -8.65
CA LEU A 156 9.08 -16.70 -9.63
C LEU A 156 8.95 -17.47 -10.95
N ASN A 157 10.05 -18.04 -11.45
CA ASN A 157 10.03 -18.90 -12.64
C ASN A 157 9.14 -20.13 -12.41
N LYS A 158 9.26 -20.78 -11.26
CA LYS A 158 8.39 -21.91 -10.90
C LYS A 158 6.92 -21.51 -10.83
N LEU A 159 6.60 -20.36 -10.21
CA LEU A 159 5.23 -19.85 -10.18
C LEU A 159 4.70 -19.55 -11.59
N MET A 160 5.56 -19.08 -12.49
CA MET A 160 5.20 -18.82 -13.89
C MET A 160 4.91 -20.14 -14.64
N GLU A 161 5.71 -21.17 -14.44
CA GLU A 161 5.51 -22.52 -15.01
C GLU A 161 4.23 -23.19 -14.47
N GLU A 162 3.92 -23.00 -13.18
CA GLU A 162 2.72 -23.55 -12.54
C GLU A 162 1.43 -22.79 -12.94
N SER A 163 1.56 -21.62 -13.56
CA SER A 163 0.43 -20.75 -13.90
C SER A 163 -0.10 -21.03 -15.30
N SER A 164 -1.41 -21.25 -15.40
CA SER A 164 -2.08 -21.47 -16.70
C SER A 164 -2.17 -20.23 -17.59
N ASN A 165 -2.09 -19.04 -16.99
CA ASN A 165 -2.11 -17.75 -17.67
C ASN A 165 -1.54 -16.64 -16.78
N PHE A 166 -1.39 -15.44 -17.34
CA PHE A 166 -0.86 -14.28 -16.64
C PHE A 166 -1.68 -13.87 -15.40
N ARG A 167 -3.02 -14.01 -15.44
CA ARG A 167 -3.88 -13.70 -14.29
C ARG A 167 -3.62 -14.64 -13.12
N ALA A 168 -3.45 -15.94 -13.38
CA ALA A 168 -3.08 -16.92 -12.37
C ALA A 168 -1.70 -16.60 -11.78
N TYR A 169 -0.72 -16.27 -12.64
CA TYR A 169 0.62 -15.86 -12.21
C TYR A 169 0.59 -14.64 -11.29
N ASN A 170 -0.14 -13.59 -11.66
CA ASN A 170 -0.29 -12.40 -10.83
C ASN A 170 -0.94 -12.72 -9.48
N ALA A 171 -1.92 -13.64 -9.44
CA ALA A 171 -2.50 -14.08 -8.18
C ALA A 171 -1.48 -14.81 -7.29
N HIS A 172 -0.60 -15.63 -7.87
CA HIS A 172 0.48 -16.28 -7.13
C HIS A 172 1.52 -15.28 -6.61
N VAL A 173 1.95 -14.31 -7.42
CA VAL A 173 2.86 -13.24 -6.99
C VAL A 173 2.22 -12.39 -5.89
N THR A 174 0.94 -12.04 -6.04
CA THR A 174 0.19 -11.29 -5.01
C THR A 174 0.15 -12.05 -3.69
N LYS A 175 -0.15 -13.37 -3.72
CA LYS A 175 -0.10 -14.22 -2.52
C LYS A 175 1.29 -14.21 -1.88
N LEU A 176 2.34 -14.26 -2.68
CA LEU A 176 3.71 -14.21 -2.20
C LEU A 176 4.00 -12.89 -1.47
N LEU A 177 3.63 -11.76 -2.07
CA LEU A 177 3.78 -10.42 -1.46
C LEU A 177 2.96 -10.28 -0.17
N ILE A 178 1.70 -10.76 -0.16
CA ILE A 178 0.85 -10.78 1.03
C ILE A 178 1.51 -11.56 2.17
N SER A 179 2.19 -12.67 1.88
CA SER A 179 2.82 -13.48 2.92
C SER A 179 4.16 -12.93 3.42
N GLU A 180 4.92 -12.22 2.58
CA GLU A 180 6.33 -11.93 2.86
C GLU A 180 6.63 -10.44 3.04
N VAL A 181 5.95 -9.57 2.30
CA VAL A 181 6.22 -8.12 2.27
C VAL A 181 5.20 -7.35 3.09
N TYR A 182 3.92 -7.70 2.93
CA TYR A 182 2.83 -6.93 3.53
C TYR A 182 2.85 -6.92 5.06
N PRO A 183 3.16 -8.03 5.76
CA PRO A 183 3.22 -8.02 7.22
C PRO A 183 4.35 -7.13 7.74
N LEU A 184 5.49 -7.10 7.02
CA LEU A 184 6.61 -6.23 7.36
C LEU A 184 6.24 -4.75 7.20
N VAL A 185 5.60 -4.39 6.10
CA VAL A 185 5.15 -3.01 5.88
C VAL A 185 4.10 -2.61 6.91
N ALA A 186 3.13 -3.50 7.17
CA ALA A 186 2.10 -3.27 8.15
C ALA A 186 2.65 -3.03 9.55
N GLU A 187 3.56 -3.90 10.01
CA GLU A 187 4.24 -3.75 11.29
C GLU A 187 5.00 -2.42 11.37
N THR A 188 5.74 -2.07 10.32
CA THR A 188 6.55 -0.84 10.28
C THR A 188 5.71 0.43 10.28
N LEU A 189 4.57 0.40 9.58
CA LEU A 189 3.64 1.53 9.50
C LEU A 189 2.65 1.57 10.68
N GLY A 190 2.68 0.61 11.60
CA GLY A 190 1.75 0.53 12.73
C GLY A 190 0.32 0.12 12.34
N LEU A 191 0.15 -0.58 11.21
CA LEU A 191 -1.14 -1.02 10.72
C LEU A 191 -1.64 -2.24 11.52
N PRO A 192 -2.97 -2.43 11.63
CA PRO A 192 -3.54 -3.59 12.30
C PRO A 192 -3.10 -4.89 11.64
N THR A 193 -2.27 -5.69 12.32
CA THR A 193 -1.78 -6.98 11.81
C THR A 193 -2.77 -8.12 12.03
N GLU A 194 -3.69 -7.97 12.98
CA GLU A 194 -4.72 -8.94 13.33
C GLU A 194 -5.95 -8.75 12.43
N GLY A 195 -6.26 -9.76 11.62
CA GLY A 195 -7.45 -9.75 10.78
C GLY A 195 -7.23 -9.13 9.40
N THR A 196 -6.49 -9.85 8.55
CA THR A 196 -6.54 -9.76 7.09
C THR A 196 -6.32 -8.36 6.51
N ILE A 197 -5.09 -7.85 6.61
CA ILE A 197 -4.64 -6.87 5.63
C ILE A 197 -4.61 -7.56 4.25
N SER A 198 -5.63 -7.28 3.45
CA SER A 198 -5.80 -7.90 2.13
C SER A 198 -4.97 -7.18 1.08
N SER A 199 -4.79 -7.80 -0.09
CA SER A 199 -4.24 -7.07 -1.25
C SER A 199 -5.14 -5.94 -1.71
N GLU A 200 -6.44 -6.07 -1.51
CA GLU A 200 -7.38 -5.00 -1.81
C GLU A 200 -7.11 -3.77 -0.94
N PHE A 201 -6.82 -3.96 0.35
CA PHE A 201 -6.46 -2.88 1.24
C PHE A 201 -5.22 -2.10 0.76
N PHE A 202 -4.11 -2.79 0.46
CA PHE A 202 -2.92 -2.11 -0.05
C PHE A 202 -3.16 -1.46 -1.42
N GLY A 203 -3.95 -2.09 -2.28
CA GLY A 203 -4.35 -1.52 -3.57
C GLY A 203 -5.11 -0.20 -3.40
N GLN A 204 -6.08 -0.16 -2.48
CA GLN A 204 -6.84 1.05 -2.16
C GLN A 204 -5.98 2.11 -1.45
N ALA A 205 -5.11 1.70 -0.52
CA ALA A 205 -4.20 2.61 0.17
C ALA A 205 -3.25 3.29 -0.83
N LEU A 206 -2.79 2.56 -1.85
CA LEU A 206 -1.93 3.05 -2.92
C LEU A 206 -2.69 3.80 -4.04
N GLU A 207 -4.02 3.78 -4.08
CA GLU A 207 -4.82 4.30 -5.21
C GLU A 207 -4.54 5.79 -5.51
N ARG A 208 -4.32 6.64 -4.49
CA ARG A 208 -3.96 8.06 -4.73
C ARG A 208 -2.55 8.23 -5.27
N VAL A 209 -1.72 7.24 -4.99
CA VAL A 209 -0.38 7.12 -5.51
C VAL A 209 -0.44 6.51 -6.92
N ALA A 210 -1.60 6.39 -7.56
CA ALA A 210 -1.72 6.09 -9.00
C ALA A 210 -1.17 7.21 -9.92
N SER A 211 -0.86 8.42 -9.42
CA SER A 211 0.04 9.33 -10.18
C SER A 211 1.49 8.80 -10.24
N LEU A 212 1.85 7.97 -9.26
CA LEU A 212 2.99 7.08 -9.22
C LEU A 212 2.69 5.81 -10.03
N ASP A 213 1.54 5.59 -10.69
CA ASP A 213 1.43 4.57 -11.75
C ASP A 213 2.47 4.86 -12.82
N ARG A 214 2.90 6.11 -13.02
CA ARG A 214 4.03 6.38 -13.91
C ARG A 214 5.35 5.84 -13.36
N LEU A 215 5.53 5.87 -12.03
CA LEU A 215 6.76 5.48 -11.34
C LEU A 215 6.77 3.98 -11.01
N VAL A 216 5.61 3.39 -10.70
CA VAL A 216 5.32 1.96 -10.56
C VAL A 216 5.27 1.32 -11.93
N ASN A 217 4.64 1.91 -12.97
CA ASN A 217 4.88 1.43 -14.33
C ASN A 217 6.33 1.66 -14.74
N GLU A 218 7.01 2.76 -14.42
CA GLU A 218 8.45 2.84 -14.74
C GLU A 218 9.25 1.76 -14.00
N ILE A 219 8.97 1.47 -12.72
CA ILE A 219 9.68 0.45 -11.96
C ILE A 219 9.27 -0.95 -12.41
N GLU A 220 7.99 -1.29 -12.44
CA GLU A 220 7.44 -2.57 -12.88
C GLU A 220 7.75 -2.84 -14.36
N LEU A 221 7.71 -1.84 -15.25
CA LEU A 221 8.09 -1.96 -16.66
C LEU A 221 9.62 -2.03 -16.80
N THR A 222 10.41 -1.24 -16.08
CA THR A 222 11.89 -1.33 -16.12
C THR A 222 12.38 -2.64 -15.53
N VAL A 223 11.79 -3.11 -14.43
CA VAL A 223 12.15 -4.36 -13.77
C VAL A 223 11.60 -5.55 -14.55
N THR A 224 10.33 -5.55 -14.94
CA THR A 224 9.69 -6.69 -15.62
C THR A 224 10.09 -6.80 -17.09
N LEU A 225 10.10 -5.71 -17.88
CA LEU A 225 10.68 -5.78 -19.22
C LEU A 225 12.20 -5.92 -19.15
N GLY A 226 12.90 -5.25 -18.24
CA GLY A 226 14.34 -5.42 -18.08
C GLY A 226 14.72 -6.87 -17.81
N LEU A 227 14.11 -7.52 -16.82
CA LEU A 227 14.35 -8.94 -16.52
C LEU A 227 13.87 -9.87 -17.65
N LYS A 228 12.66 -9.69 -18.19
CA LYS A 228 12.14 -10.58 -19.25
C LYS A 228 12.94 -10.47 -20.53
N THR A 229 13.30 -9.26 -20.95
CA THR A 229 14.11 -9.01 -22.15
C THR A 229 15.54 -9.50 -21.94
N TRP A 230 16.12 -9.35 -20.75
CA TRP A 230 17.43 -9.90 -20.42
C TRP A 230 17.43 -11.43 -20.40
N LEU A 231 16.46 -12.06 -19.74
CA LEU A 231 16.33 -13.52 -19.68
C LEU A 231 16.11 -14.13 -21.07
N ALA A 232 15.26 -13.52 -21.91
CA ALA A 232 15.02 -13.96 -23.28
C ALA A 232 16.26 -13.80 -24.16
N ALA A 233 16.95 -12.65 -24.09
CA ALA A 233 18.17 -12.40 -24.85
C ALA A 233 19.29 -13.39 -24.47
N ARG A 234 19.45 -13.68 -23.17
CA ARG A 234 20.46 -14.64 -22.68
C ARG A 234 20.14 -16.07 -23.12
N SER A 235 18.88 -16.49 -23.06
CA SER A 235 18.46 -17.81 -23.54
C SER A 235 18.70 -17.99 -25.04
N CYS A 236 18.38 -16.98 -25.86
CA CYS A 236 18.68 -17.00 -27.30
C CYS A 236 20.19 -17.01 -27.59
N LEU A 237 20.99 -16.27 -26.82
CA LEU A 237 22.45 -16.26 -26.97
C LEU A 237 23.06 -17.61 -26.61
N ASP A 238 22.62 -18.24 -25.51
CA ASP A 238 23.09 -19.55 -25.09
C ASP A 238 22.72 -20.64 -26.11
N ALA A 239 21.50 -20.58 -26.67
CA ALA A 239 21.08 -21.48 -27.74
C ALA A 239 21.92 -21.28 -29.02
N GLY A 240 22.17 -20.03 -29.41
CA GLY A 240 23.03 -19.69 -30.54
C GLY A 240 24.46 -20.15 -30.35
N ASN A 241 25.05 -19.93 -29.17
CA ASN A 241 26.41 -20.34 -28.87
C ASN A 241 26.57 -21.87 -28.82
N ARG A 242 25.54 -22.61 -28.40
CA ARG A 242 25.53 -24.08 -28.52
C ARG A 242 25.56 -24.55 -29.97
N LEU A 243 24.76 -23.94 -30.85
CA LEU A 243 24.76 -24.26 -32.28
C LEU A 243 26.12 -23.96 -32.93
N ARG A 244 26.70 -22.79 -32.62
CA ARG A 244 28.02 -22.40 -33.12
C ARG A 244 29.14 -23.33 -32.65
N HIS A 245 29.09 -23.77 -31.39
CA HIS A 245 30.04 -24.76 -30.89
C HIS A 245 29.92 -26.10 -31.66
N LEU A 246 28.72 -26.52 -32.04
CA LEU A 246 28.52 -27.72 -32.86
C LEU A 246 29.07 -27.53 -34.29
N GLU A 247 29.08 -26.30 -34.79
CA GLU A 247 29.63 -25.91 -36.10
C GLU A 247 31.14 -25.61 -36.06
N GLY A 248 31.78 -25.68 -34.88
CA GLY A 248 33.20 -25.35 -34.70
C GLY A 248 33.49 -23.83 -34.72
N GLU A 249 32.45 -23.00 -34.66
CA GLU A 249 32.58 -21.55 -34.58
C GLU A 249 32.76 -21.07 -33.14
N PRO A 250 33.58 -20.03 -32.90
CA PRO A 250 33.71 -19.44 -31.57
C PRO A 250 32.37 -18.79 -31.13
N PRO A 251 32.07 -18.81 -29.82
CA PRO A 251 30.85 -18.19 -29.29
C PRO A 251 30.81 -16.70 -29.65
N ARG A 252 29.61 -16.21 -29.91
CA ARG A 252 29.37 -14.79 -30.16
C ARG A 252 29.42 -14.06 -28.82
N GLU A 253 30.25 -13.02 -28.73
CA GLU A 253 30.23 -12.09 -27.62
C GLU A 253 28.89 -11.33 -27.62
N VAL A 254 28.40 -11.02 -26.42
CA VAL A 254 27.12 -10.32 -26.23
C VAL A 254 27.20 -8.98 -26.99
N PRO A 255 26.29 -8.67 -27.94
CA PRO A 255 26.28 -7.35 -28.56
C PRO A 255 26.10 -6.28 -27.49
N GLU A 256 26.88 -5.20 -27.56
CA GLU A 256 26.80 -4.05 -26.66
C GLU A 256 25.47 -3.30 -26.84
N TYR A 257 24.38 -3.87 -26.33
CA TYR A 257 23.22 -3.09 -25.95
C TYR A 257 23.53 -2.45 -24.60
N PRO A 258 23.32 -1.13 -24.42
CA PRO A 258 23.75 -0.42 -23.22
C PRO A 258 23.29 -1.04 -21.91
N PHE A 259 22.13 -1.71 -21.89
CA PHE A 259 21.56 -2.35 -20.70
C PHE A 259 21.81 -3.87 -20.61
N LEU A 260 22.25 -4.53 -21.70
CA LEU A 260 22.57 -5.97 -21.68
C LEU A 260 24.05 -6.24 -21.37
N SER A 261 24.92 -5.25 -21.52
CA SER A 261 26.32 -5.30 -21.08
C SER A 261 26.52 -4.90 -19.62
N TRP A 262 25.46 -4.43 -18.95
CA TRP A 262 25.52 -4.09 -17.54
C TRP A 262 25.77 -5.33 -16.70
N SER A 263 26.86 -5.30 -15.94
CA SER A 263 27.00 -6.20 -14.80
C SER A 263 25.81 -6.00 -13.85
N PRO A 264 25.46 -7.00 -13.03
CA PRO A 264 24.49 -6.81 -11.96
C PRO A 264 24.74 -5.52 -11.16
N ASP A 265 26.00 -5.17 -10.91
CA ASP A 265 26.41 -3.93 -10.24
C ASP A 265 26.03 -2.66 -11.03
N HIS A 266 26.11 -2.67 -12.37
CA HIS A 266 25.69 -1.53 -13.20
C HIS A 266 24.17 -1.38 -13.24
N PHE A 267 23.43 -2.49 -13.28
CA PHE A 267 21.97 -2.44 -13.20
C PHE A 267 21.51 -1.94 -11.82
N LEU A 268 22.15 -2.43 -10.76
CA LEU A 268 21.93 -1.93 -9.40
C LEU A 268 22.31 -0.45 -9.28
N ALA A 269 23.43 -0.01 -9.86
CA ALA A 269 23.81 1.40 -9.88
C ALA A 269 22.82 2.28 -10.67
N PHE A 270 22.21 1.77 -11.74
CA PHE A 270 21.13 2.47 -12.45
C PHE A 270 19.86 2.55 -11.61
N CYS A 271 19.47 1.46 -10.94
CA CYS A 271 18.37 1.48 -9.99
C CYS A 271 18.64 2.48 -8.86
N ASP A 272 19.85 2.50 -8.31
CA ASP A 272 20.27 3.45 -7.27
C ASP A 272 20.25 4.89 -7.79
N GLN A 273 20.68 5.12 -9.04
CA GLN A 273 20.60 6.43 -9.68
C GLN A 273 19.14 6.88 -9.86
N LYS A 274 18.23 5.98 -10.21
CA LYS A 274 16.79 6.28 -10.33
C LYS A 274 16.14 6.48 -8.96
N CYS A 275 16.51 5.71 -7.95
CA CYS A 275 16.12 5.93 -6.55
C CYS A 275 16.60 7.30 -6.06
N ASN A 276 17.87 7.66 -6.32
CA ASN A 276 18.43 8.96 -5.95
C ASN A 276 17.74 10.12 -6.69
N LEU A 277 17.38 9.92 -7.96
CA LEU A 277 16.58 10.90 -8.71
C LEU A 277 15.17 11.05 -8.11
N ALA A 278 14.52 9.96 -7.74
CA ALA A 278 13.22 10.00 -7.06
C ALA A 278 13.30 10.72 -5.71
N LYS A 279 14.36 10.48 -4.93
CA LYS A 279 14.67 11.20 -3.67
C LYS A 279 14.87 12.69 -3.92
N ALA A 280 15.69 13.07 -4.91
CA ALA A 280 15.92 14.47 -5.26
C ALA A 280 14.64 15.19 -5.72
N ILE A 281 13.78 14.51 -6.50
CA ILE A 281 12.46 15.05 -6.89
C ILE A 281 11.57 15.22 -5.65
N ALA A 282 11.57 14.27 -4.71
CA ALA A 282 10.81 14.37 -3.47
C ALA A 282 11.29 15.55 -2.61
N GLU A 283 12.61 15.76 -2.48
CA GLU A 283 13.18 16.90 -1.77
C GLU A 283 12.84 18.24 -2.44
N ALA A 284 12.93 18.33 -3.77
CA ALA A 284 12.54 19.53 -4.50
C ALA A 284 11.05 19.90 -4.30
N HIS A 285 10.19 18.91 -4.04
CA HIS A 285 8.76 19.12 -3.78
C HIS A 285 8.45 19.48 -2.32
N LYS A 286 9.42 19.39 -1.38
CA LYS A 286 9.21 19.84 0.01
C LYS A 286 8.99 21.36 0.11
N GLY A 287 9.20 22.10 -0.98
CA GLY A 287 9.07 23.56 -1.03
C GLY A 287 10.14 24.24 -0.18
N PRO A 288 10.41 25.55 -0.38
CA PRO A 288 11.23 26.29 0.58
C PRO A 288 10.56 26.22 1.96
N PRO A 289 11.31 26.07 3.06
CA PRO A 289 10.74 26.11 4.40
C PRO A 289 9.91 27.40 4.49
N ARG A 290 8.62 27.26 4.83
CA ARG A 290 7.76 28.43 5.05
C ARG A 290 8.49 29.30 6.08
N LEU A 291 8.92 30.48 5.66
CA LEU A 291 9.45 31.50 6.56
C LEU A 291 8.40 31.64 7.67
N GLN A 292 8.78 31.25 8.89
CA GLN A 292 7.94 31.50 10.05
C GLN A 292 7.69 33.00 10.05
N SER A 293 6.44 33.38 9.80
CA SER A 293 6.01 34.78 9.84
C SER A 293 6.43 35.32 11.20
N GLU A 294 7.32 36.30 11.20
CA GLU A 294 7.72 37.03 12.39
C GLU A 294 6.44 37.44 13.14
N GLN A 295 6.27 36.91 14.35
CA GLN A 295 5.17 37.34 15.20
C GLN A 295 5.31 38.85 15.42
N PRO A 296 4.27 39.65 15.17
CA PRO A 296 4.33 41.08 15.43
C PRO A 296 4.58 41.28 16.92
N THR A 297 5.76 41.84 17.23
CA THR A 297 6.10 42.25 18.59
C THR A 297 5.17 43.41 18.94
N LEU A 298 4.16 43.14 19.78
CA LEU A 298 3.32 44.19 20.35
C LEU A 298 4.20 45.04 21.28
N VAL A 299 4.37 46.31 20.90
CA VAL A 299 4.91 47.39 21.74
C VAL A 299 3.74 48.20 22.28
#